data_AF-A0A087T2M5-F1
#
_entry.id   AF-A0A087T2M5-F1
#
_cell.length_a   1.000
_cell.length_b   1.000
_cell.length_c   1.000
_cell.angle_alpha   90.00
_cell.angle_beta   90.00
_cell.angle_gamma   90.00
#
_symmetry.space_group_name_H-M   'P 1'
#
loop_
_entity.id
_entity.type
_entity.pdbx_description
1 polymer ?
#
loop_
_entity_poly.entity_id
_entity_poly.type
_entity_poly.pdbx_seq_one_letter_code
_entity_poly.pdbx_strand_id
1 'polypeptide(L)'
;MGPSNAVSLVPGLRKVFEFFKIAGYDRAAHVIKSFCSFVKEEISRHKTSPEFQDVHDFINSYLEKQSKMTTSEKIKHYFSERNLEGNVNILFLAASDTIFSSLGWLLRLMSKHRDIQQKVYTELMEVLGKDGIARYKKRESQNTLYFRCHDGGSEIFEYSSFKHHQECKSRFSNQRIDDSQRSRNCSQSVGFAQ
;
A
#
# COMPACT_ATOMS: atom_id res chain seq x y z
N MET A 1 12.07 2.97 2.43
CA MET A 1 12.49 2.51 3.77
C MET A 1 12.59 3.70 4.71
N GLY A 2 11.62 3.86 5.62
CA GLY A 2 11.74 4.81 6.71
C GLY A 2 12.97 4.48 7.58
N PRO A 3 13.60 5.48 8.23
CA PRO A 3 14.77 5.24 9.06
C PRO A 3 14.47 4.13 10.07
N SER A 4 15.41 3.20 10.19
CA SER A 4 15.37 2.05 11.10
C SER A 4 14.84 2.48 12.47
N ASN A 5 13.63 2.05 12.81
CA ASN A 5 12.90 2.49 14.00
C ASN A 5 13.50 1.81 15.25
N ALA A 6 14.66 2.27 15.73
CA ALA A 6 15.08 1.96 17.10
C ALA A 6 13.98 2.34 18.12
N VAL A 7 13.20 3.36 17.76
CA VAL A 7 12.01 3.87 18.45
C VAL A 7 10.85 2.85 18.55
N SER A 8 10.77 1.86 17.66
CA SER A 8 9.73 0.81 17.74
C SER A 8 10.15 -0.40 18.57
N LEU A 9 11.45 -0.59 18.81
CA LEU A 9 11.98 -1.72 19.58
C LEU A 9 11.96 -1.46 21.10
N VAL A 10 12.00 -0.19 21.51
CA VAL A 10 12.03 0.20 22.92
C VAL A 10 10.69 0.84 23.32
N PRO A 11 9.88 0.18 24.17
CA PRO A 11 8.65 0.75 24.68
C PRO A 11 8.90 2.11 25.35
N GLY A 12 8.11 3.12 24.99
CA GLY A 12 8.21 4.47 25.57
C GLY A 12 9.20 5.42 24.87
N LEU A 13 10.16 4.91 24.09
CA LEU A 13 11.14 5.74 23.38
C LEU A 13 10.47 6.64 22.33
N ARG A 14 9.36 6.19 21.75
CA ARG A 14 8.51 7.00 20.85
C ARG A 14 7.98 8.27 21.51
N LYS A 15 7.48 8.18 22.74
CA LYS A 15 6.95 9.34 23.47
C LYS A 15 8.05 10.33 23.82
N VAL A 16 9.25 9.83 24.14
CA VAL A 16 10.43 10.66 24.39
C VAL A 16 10.83 11.41 23.12
N PHE A 17 10.90 10.71 21.97
CA PHE A 17 11.27 11.34 20.69
C PHE A 17 10.21 12.33 20.19
N GLU A 18 8.92 12.05 20.42
CA GLU A 18 7.81 12.99 20.17
C GLU A 18 7.90 14.22 21.10
N PHE A 19 8.23 14.04 22.40
CA PHE A 19 8.37 15.13 23.37
C PHE A 19 9.57 16.05 23.04
N PHE A 20 10.71 15.47 22.67
CA PHE A 20 11.92 16.22 22.31
C PHE A 20 11.94 16.71 20.84
N LYS A 21 10.89 16.46 20.06
CA LYS A 21 10.78 16.84 18.62
C LYS A 21 11.98 16.40 17.77
N ILE A 22 12.53 15.23 18.05
CA ILE A 22 13.74 14.73 17.37
C ILE A 22 13.35 14.10 16.04
N ALA A 23 14.16 14.32 14.99
CA ALA A 23 14.06 13.66 13.69
C ALA A 23 12.70 13.75 12.95
N GLY A 24 11.89 14.78 13.25
CA GLY A 24 10.61 15.02 12.57
C GLY A 24 9.47 14.07 12.98
N TYR A 25 9.60 13.36 14.12
CA TYR A 25 8.54 12.52 14.66
C TYR A 25 7.27 13.31 15.01
N ASP A 26 7.40 14.58 15.40
CA ASP A 26 6.29 15.49 15.66
C ASP A 26 5.45 15.72 14.39
N ARG A 27 6.10 15.96 13.25
CA ARG A 27 5.43 16.12 11.95
C ARG A 27 4.75 14.83 11.52
N ALA A 28 5.43 13.69 11.66
CA ALA A 28 4.85 12.38 11.32
C ALA A 28 3.62 12.06 12.17
N ALA A 29 3.69 12.29 13.48
CA ALA A 29 2.57 12.11 14.40
C ALA A 29 1.40 13.05 14.05
N HIS A 30 1.69 14.31 13.70
CA HIS A 30 0.67 15.26 13.26
C HIS A 30 -0.04 14.79 11.99
N VAL A 31 0.69 14.36 10.96
CA VAL A 31 0.12 13.85 9.71
C VAL A 31 -0.77 12.62 9.95
N ILE A 32 -0.29 11.65 10.73
CA ILE A 32 -1.07 10.45 11.09
C ILE A 32 -2.35 10.86 11.83
N LYS A 33 -2.25 11.78 12.80
CA LYS A 33 -3.41 12.25 13.56
C LYS A 33 -4.43 12.95 12.66
N SER A 34 -3.99 13.84 11.78
CA SER A 34 -4.86 14.55 10.84
C SER A 34 -5.56 13.58 9.88
N PHE A 35 -4.85 12.58 9.37
CA PHE A 35 -5.45 11.57 8.50
C PHE A 35 -6.47 10.69 9.24
N CYS A 36 -6.16 10.25 10.46
CA CYS A 36 -7.11 9.49 11.28
C CYS A 36 -8.35 10.33 11.62
N SER A 37 -8.20 11.63 11.89
CA SER A 37 -9.32 12.55 12.09
C SER A 37 -10.18 12.69 10.83
N PHE A 38 -9.55 12.83 9.66
CA PHE A 38 -10.25 12.86 8.37
C PHE A 38 -11.08 11.58 8.13
N VAL A 39 -10.50 10.40 8.36
CA VAL A 39 -11.21 9.12 8.21
C VAL A 39 -12.42 9.03 9.14
N LYS A 40 -12.30 9.51 10.38
CA LYS A 40 -13.41 9.55 11.34
C LYS A 40 -14.54 10.48 10.89
N GLU A 41 -14.19 11.66 10.41
CA GLU A 41 -15.14 12.62 9.87
C GLU A 41 -15.88 12.01 8.68
N GLU A 42 -15.16 11.35 7.77
CA GLU A 42 -15.76 10.72 6.60
C GLU A 42 -16.73 9.58 7.00
N ILE A 43 -16.36 8.72 7.95
CA ILE A 43 -17.26 7.69 8.49
C ILE A 43 -18.51 8.34 9.13
N SER A 44 -18.34 9.46 9.84
CA SER A 44 -19.47 10.20 10.41
C SER A 44 -20.40 10.76 9.32
N ARG A 45 -19.85 11.27 8.22
CA ARG A 45 -20.63 11.74 7.06
C ARG A 45 -21.43 10.61 6.42
N HIS A 46 -20.86 9.42 6.27
CA HIS A 46 -21.58 8.24 5.77
C HIS A 46 -22.74 7.82 6.67
N LYS A 47 -22.64 8.07 7.99
CA LYS A 47 -23.69 7.76 8.96
C LYS A 47 -24.81 8.81 9.05
N THR A 48 -24.54 10.06 8.66
CA THR A 48 -25.41 11.20 9.00
C THR A 48 -25.90 12.02 7.80
N SER A 49 -25.12 12.06 6.71
CA SER A 49 -25.45 12.88 5.54
C SER A 49 -26.28 12.07 4.53
N PRO A 50 -27.41 12.62 4.04
CA PRO A 50 -28.22 11.99 2.99
C PRO A 50 -27.45 11.71 1.70
N GLU A 51 -26.43 12.52 1.40
CA GLU A 51 -25.59 12.39 0.20
C GLU A 51 -24.90 11.02 0.11
N PHE A 52 -24.56 10.44 1.25
CA PHE A 52 -23.85 9.18 1.33
C PHE A 52 -24.77 7.97 1.51
N GLN A 53 -26.08 8.17 1.63
CA GLN A 53 -27.00 7.08 1.96
C GLN A 53 -27.06 6.00 0.86
N ASP A 54 -26.87 6.38 -0.41
CA ASP A 54 -26.96 5.49 -1.58
C ASP A 54 -25.60 5.26 -2.27
N VAL A 55 -24.50 5.67 -1.63
CA VAL A 55 -23.16 5.46 -2.20
C VAL A 55 -22.70 4.02 -1.96
N HIS A 56 -22.41 3.28 -3.03
CA HIS A 56 -21.93 1.90 -2.91
C HIS A 56 -20.41 1.84 -2.77
N ASP A 57 -19.92 2.12 -1.57
CA ASP A 57 -18.50 2.04 -1.24
C ASP A 57 -18.22 1.07 -0.08
N PHE A 58 -16.93 0.96 0.28
CA PHE A 58 -16.46 0.11 1.36
C PHE A 58 -17.03 0.51 2.73
N ILE A 59 -17.19 1.80 3.01
CA ILE A 59 -17.64 2.29 4.32
C ILE A 59 -19.11 1.91 4.51
N ASN A 60 -19.97 2.22 3.55
CA ASN A 60 -21.39 1.86 3.61
C ASN A 60 -21.61 0.35 3.62
N SER A 61 -20.88 -0.39 2.78
CA SER A 61 -20.94 -1.86 2.78
C SER A 61 -20.56 -2.46 4.14
N TYR A 62 -19.56 -1.89 4.81
CA TYR A 62 -19.16 -2.32 6.14
C TYR A 62 -20.22 -1.98 7.19
N LEU A 63 -20.76 -0.75 7.17
CA LEU A 63 -21.81 -0.30 8.10
C LEU A 63 -23.08 -1.15 7.97
N GLU A 64 -23.49 -1.46 6.74
CA GLU A 64 -24.60 -2.39 6.49
C GLU A 64 -24.31 -3.80 7.02
N LYS A 65 -23.10 -4.30 6.80
CA LYS A 65 -22.73 -5.63 7.30
C LYS A 65 -22.71 -5.66 8.82
N GLN A 66 -22.22 -4.61 9.46
CA GLN A 66 -22.21 -4.44 10.90
C GLN A 66 -23.64 -4.41 11.47
N SER A 67 -24.56 -3.64 10.87
CA SER A 67 -25.95 -3.58 11.33
C SER A 67 -26.66 -4.93 11.20
N LYS A 68 -26.51 -5.61 10.04
CA LYS A 68 -27.05 -6.96 9.81
C LYS A 68 -26.57 -7.98 10.84
N MET A 69 -25.28 -7.92 11.20
CA MET A 69 -24.68 -8.81 12.20
C MET A 69 -25.16 -8.49 13.63
N THR A 70 -25.38 -7.21 13.95
CA THR A 70 -25.84 -6.78 15.28
C THR A 70 -27.30 -7.19 15.52
N THR A 71 -28.15 -7.12 14.50
CA THR A 71 -29.57 -7.53 14.58
C THR A 71 -29.73 -9.06 14.65
N SER A 72 -28.75 -9.82 14.17
CA SER A 72 -28.77 -11.29 14.25
C SER A 72 -28.18 -11.75 15.59
N GLU A 73 -29.04 -11.88 16.62
CA GLU A 73 -28.67 -12.22 18.01
C GLU A 73 -27.80 -13.49 18.19
N LYS A 74 -27.60 -14.29 17.14
CA LYS A 74 -26.92 -15.58 17.17
C LYS A 74 -25.47 -15.58 16.66
N ILE A 75 -24.94 -14.46 16.17
CA ILE A 75 -23.60 -14.43 15.55
C ILE A 75 -22.67 -13.51 16.33
N LYS A 76 -21.71 -14.10 17.07
CA LYS A 76 -20.59 -13.35 17.62
C LYS A 76 -19.77 -12.75 16.48
N HIS A 77 -19.60 -11.43 16.47
CA HIS A 77 -18.89 -10.73 15.40
C HIS A 77 -17.88 -9.71 15.93
N TYR A 78 -16.90 -9.36 15.09
CA TYR A 78 -15.85 -8.37 15.40
C TYR A 78 -16.04 -7.05 14.64
N PHE A 79 -17.17 -6.88 13.95
CA PHE A 79 -17.51 -5.61 13.32
C PHE A 79 -17.70 -4.53 14.39
N SER A 80 -16.88 -3.49 14.32
CA SER A 80 -16.94 -2.33 15.21
C SER A 80 -16.49 -1.10 14.44
N GLU A 81 -16.94 0.06 14.87
CA GLU A 81 -16.53 1.34 14.26
C GLU A 81 -15.01 1.55 14.34
N ARG A 82 -14.39 1.13 15.44
CA ARG A 82 -12.93 1.14 15.59
C ARG A 82 -12.22 0.28 14.54
N ASN A 83 -12.77 -0.89 14.23
CA ASN A 83 -12.21 -1.76 13.20
C ASN A 83 -12.46 -1.20 11.79
N LEU A 84 -13.61 -0.55 11.55
CA LEU A 84 -13.87 0.19 10.32
C LEU A 84 -12.82 1.29 10.11
N GLU A 85 -12.62 2.16 11.11
CA GLU A 85 -11.59 3.20 11.09
C GLU A 85 -10.20 2.60 10.78
N GLY A 86 -9.82 1.53 11.49
CA GLY A 86 -8.53 0.86 11.28
C GLY A 86 -8.37 0.29 9.87
N ASN A 87 -9.40 -0.36 9.34
CA ASN A 87 -9.40 -0.93 8.00
C ASN A 87 -9.29 0.14 6.92
N VAL A 88 -10.07 1.23 7.02
CA VAL A 88 -10.00 2.34 6.07
C VAL A 88 -8.61 2.96 6.12
N ASN A 89 -8.06 3.22 7.31
CA ASN A 89 -6.72 3.77 7.44
C ASN A 89 -5.65 2.89 6.78
N ILE A 90 -5.64 1.58 7.07
CA ILE A 90 -4.67 0.64 6.49
C ILE A 90 -4.84 0.52 4.98
N LEU A 91 -6.08 0.41 4.49
CA LEU A 91 -6.37 0.29 3.06
C LEU A 91 -5.82 1.48 2.29
N PHE A 92 -6.10 2.70 2.74
CA PHE A 92 -5.62 3.91 2.07
C PHE A 92 -4.10 4.08 2.18
N LEU A 93 -3.51 3.84 3.35
CA LEU A 93 -2.06 3.99 3.52
C LEU A 93 -1.29 2.97 2.66
N ALA A 94 -1.70 1.70 2.69
CA ALA A 94 -1.07 0.65 1.90
C ALA A 94 -1.29 0.86 0.39
N ALA A 95 -2.51 1.22 -0.02
CA ALA A 95 -2.82 1.48 -1.43
C ALA A 95 -2.06 2.70 -1.96
N SER A 96 -1.97 3.78 -1.17
CA SER A 96 -1.30 5.00 -1.61
C SER A 96 0.18 4.78 -1.89
N ASP A 97 0.91 4.13 -0.98
CA ASP A 97 2.35 3.89 -1.14
C ASP A 97 2.64 2.98 -2.35
N THR A 98 1.87 1.91 -2.49
CA THR A 98 2.03 0.95 -3.60
C THR A 98 1.67 1.55 -4.95
N ILE A 99 0.50 2.20 -5.07
CA ILE A 99 0.06 2.85 -6.32
C ILE A 99 1.03 3.96 -6.71
N PHE A 100 1.43 4.82 -5.77
CA PHE A 100 2.37 5.91 -6.03
C PHE A 100 3.72 5.38 -6.53
N SER A 101 4.27 4.35 -5.87
CA SER A 101 5.52 3.71 -6.28
C SER A 101 5.41 3.09 -7.69
N SER A 102 4.36 2.30 -7.94
CA SER A 102 4.13 1.66 -9.23
C SER A 102 3.99 2.69 -10.36
N LEU A 103 3.19 3.74 -10.18
CA LEU A 103 3.07 4.81 -11.16
C LEU A 103 4.38 5.57 -11.35
N GLY A 104 5.11 5.85 -10.27
CA GLY A 104 6.41 6.51 -10.34
C GLY A 104 7.41 5.74 -11.20
N TRP A 105 7.50 4.42 -11.02
CA TRP A 105 8.36 3.56 -11.84
C TRP A 105 7.87 3.46 -13.29
N LEU A 106 6.57 3.32 -13.50
CA LEU A 106 5.96 3.26 -14.83
C LEU A 106 6.30 4.53 -15.65
N LEU A 107 6.04 5.71 -15.07
CA LEU A 107 6.34 6.99 -15.72
C LEU A 107 7.83 7.17 -15.95
N ARG A 108 8.68 6.74 -15.02
CA ARG A 108 10.14 6.79 -15.16
C ARG A 108 10.63 5.92 -16.30
N LEU A 109 10.07 4.71 -16.45
CA LEU A 109 10.42 3.79 -17.54
C LEU A 109 10.03 4.38 -18.90
N MET A 110 8.78 4.87 -19.02
CA MET A 110 8.31 5.52 -20.26
C MET A 110 9.12 6.77 -20.61
N SER A 111 9.56 7.54 -19.61
CA SER A 111 10.40 8.72 -19.86
C SER A 111 11.78 8.37 -20.43
N LYS A 112 12.33 7.20 -20.08
CA LYS A 112 13.64 6.73 -20.56
C LYS A 112 13.53 5.98 -21.90
N HIS A 113 12.43 5.29 -22.15
CA HIS A 113 12.21 4.45 -23.33
C HIS A 113 11.05 5.00 -24.17
N ARG A 114 11.39 5.91 -25.10
CA ARG A 114 10.41 6.61 -25.94
C ARG A 114 9.66 5.67 -26.88
N ASP A 115 10.28 4.58 -27.30
CA ASP A 115 9.67 3.51 -28.09
C ASP A 115 8.54 2.82 -27.31
N ILE A 116 8.76 2.52 -26.03
CA ILE A 116 7.73 1.94 -25.14
C ILE A 116 6.61 2.96 -24.90
N GLN A 117 6.96 4.22 -24.62
CA GLN A 117 5.98 5.28 -24.41
C GLN A 117 5.06 5.47 -25.62
N GLN A 118 5.62 5.45 -26.83
CA GLN A 118 4.84 5.61 -28.06
C GLN A 118 3.87 4.45 -28.28
N LYS A 119 4.29 3.22 -28.00
CA LYS A 119 3.42 2.04 -28.10
C LYS A 119 2.26 2.10 -27.10
N VAL A 120 2.54 2.43 -25.84
CA VAL A 120 1.49 2.60 -24.81
C VAL A 120 0.50 3.68 -25.22
N TYR A 121 0.98 4.80 -25.76
CA TYR A 121 0.10 5.86 -26.26
C TYR A 121 -0.79 5.38 -27.41
N THR A 122 -0.24 4.68 -28.40
CA THR A 122 -1.02 4.12 -29.51
C THR A 122 -2.11 3.17 -29.02
N GLU A 123 -1.78 2.23 -28.12
CA GLU A 123 -2.78 1.31 -27.55
C GLU A 123 -3.87 2.03 -26.77
N LEU A 124 -3.50 3.03 -25.97
CA LEU A 124 -4.48 3.84 -25.24
C LEU A 124 -5.44 4.54 -26.21
N MET A 125 -4.94 5.08 -27.32
CA MET A 125 -5.79 5.72 -28.33
C MET A 125 -6.70 4.74 -29.06
N GLU A 126 -6.23 3.51 -29.31
CA GLU A 126 -7.07 2.45 -29.88
C GLU A 126 -8.20 2.02 -28.93
N VAL A 127 -7.90 1.90 -27.62
CA VAL A 127 -8.86 1.42 -26.62
C VAL A 127 -9.87 2.50 -26.20
N LEU A 128 -9.38 3.72 -25.98
CA LEU A 128 -10.20 4.84 -25.54
C LEU A 128 -11.07 5.38 -26.68
N GLY A 129 -10.63 5.24 -27.93
CA GLY A 129 -11.33 5.81 -29.07
C GLY A 129 -11.26 7.34 -29.11
N LYS A 130 -12.08 7.95 -29.97
CA LYS A 130 -12.01 9.40 -30.27
C LYS A 130 -12.46 10.33 -29.14
N ASP A 131 -13.20 9.82 -28.15
CA ASP A 131 -13.67 10.62 -27.02
C ASP A 131 -12.68 10.65 -25.85
N GLY A 132 -11.65 9.79 -25.86
CA GLY A 132 -10.59 9.78 -24.85
C GLY A 132 -11.06 9.36 -23.46
N ILE A 133 -12.26 8.78 -23.34
CA ILE A 133 -12.86 8.44 -22.05
C ILE A 133 -12.54 6.98 -21.70
N ALA A 134 -11.81 6.80 -20.60
CA ALA A 134 -11.56 5.47 -20.05
C ALA A 134 -12.84 4.87 -19.47
N ARG A 135 -13.27 3.74 -20.03
CA ARG A 135 -14.41 2.96 -19.51
C ARG A 135 -13.94 1.62 -18.99
N TYR A 136 -14.43 1.26 -17.81
CA TYR A 136 -14.22 -0.07 -17.26
C TYR A 136 -15.07 -1.09 -18.05
N LYS A 137 -14.45 -1.85 -18.97
CA LYS A 137 -15.09 -3.00 -19.62
C LYS A 137 -14.68 -4.28 -18.89
N LYS A 138 -15.59 -5.26 -18.83
CA LYS A 138 -15.32 -6.58 -18.23
C LYS A 138 -14.18 -7.28 -18.99
N ARG A 139 -13.18 -7.77 -18.26
CA ARG A 139 -11.88 -8.27 -18.77
C ARG A 139 -11.95 -9.44 -19.76
N GLU A 140 -13.09 -10.10 -19.94
CA GLU A 140 -13.23 -11.27 -20.82
C GLU A 140 -13.13 -10.93 -22.33
N SER A 141 -13.19 -9.65 -22.71
CA SER A 141 -13.25 -9.22 -24.12
C SER A 141 -12.15 -8.25 -24.56
N GLN A 142 -11.21 -7.88 -23.70
CA GLN A 142 -10.16 -6.93 -24.05
C GLN A 142 -8.84 -7.63 -24.37
N ASN A 143 -8.48 -7.61 -25.65
CA ASN A 143 -7.19 -8.05 -26.17
C ASN A 143 -6.16 -6.90 -26.11
N THR A 144 -6.05 -6.21 -24.96
CA THR A 144 -5.01 -5.18 -24.75
C THR A 144 -3.68 -5.86 -24.49
N LEU A 145 -2.75 -5.76 -25.44
CA LEU A 145 -1.57 -6.62 -25.51
C LEU A 145 -0.36 -6.13 -24.70
N TYR A 146 -0.17 -4.83 -24.42
CA TYR A 146 0.95 -4.39 -23.56
C TYR A 146 0.64 -4.35 -22.05
N PHE A 147 -0.62 -4.22 -21.63
CA PHE A 147 -1.00 -4.43 -20.22
C PHE A 147 -1.32 -5.89 -19.89
N ARG A 148 -1.53 -6.73 -20.92
CA ARG A 148 -1.44 -8.18 -20.75
C ARG A 148 0.02 -8.49 -20.43
N CYS A 149 0.23 -9.23 -19.35
CA CYS A 149 1.53 -9.75 -18.94
C CYS A 149 2.20 -10.52 -20.10
N HIS A 150 2.88 -9.81 -20.98
CA HIS A 150 3.97 -10.34 -21.78
C HIS A 150 5.22 -9.70 -21.18
N ASP A 151 5.76 -10.39 -20.18
CA ASP A 151 7.03 -10.15 -19.48
C ASP A 151 7.22 -8.80 -18.75
N GLY A 152 6.59 -7.70 -19.14
CA GLY A 152 6.87 -6.35 -18.60
C GLY A 152 6.16 -5.97 -17.28
N GLY A 153 4.96 -6.51 -17.02
CA GLY A 153 4.17 -6.15 -15.82
C GLY A 153 4.71 -6.80 -14.53
N SER A 154 5.12 -8.06 -14.66
CA SER A 154 5.95 -8.76 -13.68
C SER A 154 7.30 -8.07 -13.55
N GLU A 155 7.95 -7.70 -14.65
CA GLU A 155 9.23 -6.97 -14.60
C GLU A 155 9.14 -5.62 -13.90
N ILE A 156 8.07 -4.83 -13.99
CA ILE A 156 7.98 -3.56 -13.25
C ILE A 156 7.88 -3.82 -11.74
N PHE A 157 7.04 -4.76 -11.30
CA PHE A 157 6.91 -5.14 -9.89
C PHE A 157 8.16 -5.86 -9.37
N GLU A 158 8.79 -6.67 -10.20
CA GLU A 158 10.00 -7.44 -9.91
C GLU A 158 11.24 -6.54 -9.95
N TYR A 159 11.35 -5.58 -10.87
CA TYR A 159 12.42 -4.60 -10.94
C TYR A 159 12.32 -3.56 -9.84
N SER A 160 11.11 -3.09 -9.50
CA SER A 160 10.91 -2.21 -8.34
C SER A 160 11.19 -2.94 -7.02
N SER A 161 10.75 -4.20 -6.87
CA SER A 161 11.13 -5.05 -5.71
C SER A 161 12.63 -5.37 -5.68
N PHE A 162 13.24 -5.70 -6.81
CA PHE A 162 14.66 -6.03 -6.94
C PHE A 162 15.55 -4.82 -6.70
N LYS A 163 15.17 -3.62 -7.20
CA LYS A 163 15.89 -2.39 -6.87
C LYS A 163 15.67 -1.96 -5.43
N HIS A 164 14.48 -2.11 -4.86
CA HIS A 164 14.30 -1.91 -3.42
C HIS A 164 15.23 -2.83 -2.63
N HIS A 165 15.33 -4.11 -3.01
CA HIS A 165 16.23 -5.10 -2.40
C HIS A 165 17.73 -4.81 -2.63
N GLN A 166 18.12 -4.33 -3.81
CA GLN A 166 19.50 -3.94 -4.12
C GLN A 166 19.91 -2.65 -3.40
N GLU A 167 19.00 -1.66 -3.30
CA GLU A 167 19.21 -0.45 -2.50
C GLU A 167 19.24 -0.75 -0.99
N CYS A 168 18.49 -1.76 -0.53
CA CYS A 168 18.69 -2.32 0.81
C CYS A 168 20.10 -2.91 0.94
N LYS A 169 20.48 -3.83 0.05
CA LYS A 169 21.77 -4.54 0.11
C LYS A 169 22.97 -3.59 0.03
N SER A 170 22.94 -2.56 -0.82
CA SER A 170 24.02 -1.58 -0.93
C SER A 170 24.11 -0.65 0.29
N ARG A 171 22.99 -0.39 0.97
CA ARG A 171 22.97 0.29 2.28
C ARG A 171 23.51 -0.60 3.40
N PHE A 172 23.26 -1.91 3.35
CA PHE A 172 23.80 -2.88 4.31
C PHE A 172 25.29 -3.21 4.07
N SER A 173 25.79 -3.18 2.84
CA SER A 173 27.21 -3.43 2.54
C SER A 173 28.14 -2.30 3.01
N ASN A 174 27.59 -1.10 3.28
CA ASN A 174 28.34 0.03 3.85
C ASN A 174 28.31 0.08 5.38
N GLN A 175 27.61 -0.85 6.04
CA GLN A 175 27.78 -1.09 7.47
C GLN A 175 28.68 -2.30 7.63
N ARG A 176 29.91 -2.08 8.12
CA ARG A 176 30.79 -3.13 8.62
C ARG A 176 30.05 -3.86 9.73
N ILE A 177 29.45 -5.01 9.41
CA ILE A 177 28.98 -5.96 10.41
C ILE A 177 30.22 -6.69 10.91
N ASP A 178 30.50 -6.60 12.21
CA ASP A 178 31.52 -7.40 12.89
C ASP A 178 31.15 -8.88 12.72
N ASP A 179 31.95 -9.60 11.92
CA ASP A 179 31.75 -10.99 11.51
C ASP A 179 31.94 -12.03 12.64
N SER A 180 32.06 -11.62 13.91
CA SER A 180 32.28 -12.55 15.03
C SER A 180 31.04 -13.32 15.52
N GLN A 181 29.83 -12.99 15.04
CA GLN A 181 28.58 -13.60 15.53
C GLN A 181 27.87 -14.52 14.51
N ARG A 182 28.27 -14.53 13.22
CA ARG A 182 27.57 -15.32 12.19
C ARG A 182 28.03 -16.78 12.06
N SER A 183 29.18 -17.14 12.64
CA SER A 183 29.76 -18.48 12.48
C SER A 183 29.17 -19.56 13.41
N ARG A 184 28.34 -19.23 14.41
CA ARG A 184 27.86 -20.24 15.39
C ARG A 184 26.46 -20.79 15.14
N ASN A 185 25.62 -20.13 14.34
CA ASN A 185 24.22 -20.54 14.17
C ASN A 185 23.90 -21.15 12.79
N CYS A 186 24.87 -21.29 11.88
CA CYS A 186 24.64 -21.85 10.54
C CYS A 186 24.98 -23.35 10.43
N SER A 187 25.54 -23.97 11.46
CA SER A 187 25.95 -25.39 11.45
C SER A 187 24.94 -26.36 12.06
N GLN A 188 23.75 -25.91 12.45
CA GLN A 188 22.74 -26.78 13.10
C GLN A 188 21.41 -26.94 12.35
N SER A 189 21.22 -26.34 11.17
CA SER A 189 19.93 -26.42 10.44
C SER A 189 20.00 -27.10 9.07
N VAL A 190 21.11 -27.78 8.74
CA VAL A 190 21.23 -28.53 7.47
C VAL A 190 21.49 -30.00 7.77
N GLY A 191 20.40 -30.71 8.06
CA GLY A 191 20.42 -32.15 8.25
C GLY A 191 19.04 -32.63 8.63
N PHE A 192 18.15 -32.78 7.66
CA PHE A 192 17.12 -33.83 7.59
C PHE A 192 16.35 -33.67 6.27
N ALA A 193 16.84 -34.35 5.25
CA ALA A 193 16.07 -34.75 4.07
C ALA A 193 16.63 -36.11 3.64
N GLN A 194 16.04 -37.17 4.20
CA GLN A 194 15.89 -38.50 3.62
C GLN A 194 14.71 -39.17 4.33
#